data_AF-A0A8K0RH44-F1
#
_entry.id   AF-A0A8K0RH44-F1
#
_cell.length_a   1.000
_cell.length_b   1.000
_cell.length_c   1.000
_cell.angle_alpha   90.00
_cell.angle_beta   90.00
_cell.angle_gamma   90.00
#
_symmetry.space_group_name_H-M   'P 1'
#
loop_
_entity.id
_entity.type
_entity.pdbx_description
1 polymer ?
#
loop_
_entity_poly.entity_id
_entity_poly.type
_entity_poly.pdbx_seq_one_letter_code
_entity_poly.pdbx_strand_id
1 'polypeptide(L)'
;MRVAALFIWTLTSRVCRSSRRGWGTSGASSPTHISARISHLLQPTMSSTKTGKAKLDDVTRILAELKADWDASKLSSQQKKQLLEQLKVYGRAVENSDPIFTQDGLQTLGRYAFEGKDIGASQEALRCTANALLLQPKARQILVDLGYGPNAAEKLKSENADDEFLASRVLFLMTYDANLDYPQLVRENHLADNINAAIARHAKRYSRSARRKSQEHTQPMDLMALSETLKLLFNITHFHADLSEHFSKSIPNIFKILVRRGIPQPPLTAPINYLVNALLNLDLEDIKGQQYRCFGQNAVFPLFDQKCNAEHLIKLLDKAIVAYPEAELDNTIAPVLTLIRRIYEIAPESVKKYMERGILPTPEERDKPLGKSNTLSSRLLNLSTSALTPNLRGSISAMLFELSDKDASTFVQNVGYGFASGFLASNNITMPENAIEAHATAQAEKGIFVNPITGQRLDKEESVQSEPMTQAEKEQEAERLFVLFERLKATGVMDVQNPVEAAYRSGRIEELPDDSD
;
A
#
# COMPACT_ATOMS: atom_id res chain seq x y z
N MET A 1 3.41 -13.34 -11.68
CA MET A 1 3.68 -12.08 -12.42
C MET A 1 2.45 -11.41 -13.04
N ARG A 2 1.45 -12.13 -13.60
CA ARG A 2 0.23 -11.49 -14.17
C ARG A 2 -0.82 -11.01 -13.15
N VAL A 3 -0.85 -11.56 -11.94
CA VAL A 3 -1.82 -11.17 -10.89
C VAL A 3 -1.45 -9.84 -10.21
N ALA A 4 -0.15 -9.54 -10.07
CA ALA A 4 0.33 -8.26 -9.53
C ALA A 4 -0.01 -7.07 -10.46
N ALA A 5 0.01 -7.28 -11.77
CA ALA A 5 -0.35 -6.26 -12.76
C ALA A 5 -1.83 -5.89 -12.72
N LEU A 6 -2.73 -6.86 -12.50
CA LEU A 6 -4.17 -6.59 -12.39
C LEU A 6 -4.52 -5.84 -11.10
N PHE A 7 -3.84 -6.17 -10.00
CA PHE A 7 -4.06 -5.57 -8.68
C PHE A 7 -3.62 -4.10 -8.61
N ILE A 8 -2.47 -3.79 -9.24
CA ILE A 8 -1.94 -2.43 -9.34
C ILE A 8 -2.81 -1.56 -10.25
N TRP A 9 -3.38 -2.11 -11.32
CA TRP A 9 -4.32 -1.38 -12.19
C TRP A 9 -5.60 -0.97 -11.46
N THR A 10 -6.14 -1.81 -10.57
CA THR A 10 -7.28 -1.46 -9.71
C THR A 10 -6.95 -0.40 -8.65
N LEU A 11 -5.75 -0.43 -8.06
CA LEU A 11 -5.30 0.61 -7.12
C LEU A 11 -5.08 1.96 -7.81
N THR A 12 -4.42 1.99 -8.97
CA THR A 12 -4.19 3.22 -9.75
C THR A 12 -5.48 3.80 -10.32
N SER A 13 -6.41 2.96 -10.76
CA SER A 13 -7.76 3.37 -11.19
C SER A 13 -8.57 4.01 -10.05
N ARG A 14 -8.41 3.51 -8.80
CA ARG A 14 -9.05 4.11 -7.61
C ARG A 14 -8.36 5.37 -7.12
N VAL A 15 -7.03 5.52 -7.27
CA VAL A 15 -6.33 6.80 -7.02
C VAL A 15 -6.83 7.90 -7.98
N CYS A 16 -7.14 7.55 -9.23
CA CYS A 16 -7.79 8.45 -10.17
C CYS A 16 -9.24 8.82 -9.74
N ARG A 17 -9.99 7.88 -9.13
CA ARG A 17 -11.34 8.15 -8.60
C ARG A 17 -11.35 8.89 -7.25
N SER A 18 -10.37 8.70 -6.36
CA SER A 18 -10.28 9.43 -5.09
C SER A 18 -9.83 10.87 -5.30
N SER A 19 -8.99 11.13 -6.32
CA SER A 19 -8.67 12.49 -6.77
C SER A 19 -9.87 13.25 -7.34
N ARG A 20 -10.96 12.56 -7.74
CA ARG A 20 -12.24 13.20 -8.10
C ARG A 20 -13.13 13.53 -6.89
N ARG A 21 -12.97 12.87 -5.74
CA ARG A 21 -13.84 13.04 -4.56
C ARG A 21 -13.34 14.07 -3.54
N GLY A 22 -12.13 14.61 -3.71
CA GLY A 22 -11.62 15.68 -2.84
C GLY A 22 -12.28 17.04 -3.05
N TRP A 23 -13.17 17.17 -4.04
CA TRP A 23 -13.81 18.43 -4.42
C TRP A 23 -15.32 18.22 -4.57
N GLY A 24 -16.06 18.54 -3.50
CA GLY A 24 -17.52 18.69 -3.51
C GLY A 24 -18.30 17.60 -2.79
N THR A 25 -18.77 17.92 -1.56
CA THR A 25 -20.16 17.76 -1.06
C THR A 25 -20.16 18.04 0.45
N SER A 26 -20.49 19.27 0.85
CA SER A 26 -21.06 19.53 2.17
C SER A 26 -22.57 19.69 1.99
N GLY A 27 -23.33 18.83 2.68
CA GLY A 27 -24.77 18.68 2.55
C GLY A 27 -25.55 19.93 2.95
N ALA A 28 -26.65 20.13 2.24
CA ALA A 28 -27.65 21.15 2.51
C ALA A 28 -28.45 20.81 3.77
N SER A 29 -28.59 21.80 4.66
CA SER A 29 -29.70 21.91 5.61
C SER A 29 -30.08 23.38 5.75
N SER A 30 -31.37 23.67 5.79
CA SER A 30 -31.99 25.01 5.88
C SER A 30 -33.08 24.97 6.95
N PRO A 31 -33.72 26.09 7.32
CA PRO A 31 -33.15 27.33 7.88
C PRO A 31 -33.97 27.85 9.10
N THR A 32 -33.41 28.69 9.99
CA THR A 32 -34.22 29.69 10.74
C THR A 32 -33.36 30.75 11.44
N HIS A 33 -33.68 32.02 11.16
CA HIS A 33 -33.55 33.25 11.95
C HIS A 33 -32.30 33.46 12.84
N ILE A 34 -31.50 34.49 12.54
CA ILE A 34 -31.41 35.73 13.35
C ILE A 34 -30.71 36.84 12.52
N SER A 35 -31.52 37.85 12.25
CA SER A 35 -31.27 39.27 11.98
C SER A 35 -29.85 39.85 12.02
N ALA A 36 -29.47 40.43 10.88
CA ALA A 36 -28.94 41.79 10.70
C ALA A 36 -27.96 42.36 11.74
N ARG A 37 -26.69 42.49 11.32
CA ARG A 37 -25.85 43.70 11.35
C ARG A 37 -24.39 43.27 11.19
N ILE A 38 -23.85 43.43 9.98
CA ILE A 38 -22.49 43.93 9.64
C ILE A 38 -22.57 44.12 8.12
N SER A 39 -23.15 45.25 7.73
CA SER A 39 -23.10 45.79 6.38
C SER A 39 -22.05 46.88 6.42
N HIS A 40 -20.78 46.55 6.16
CA HIS A 40 -19.73 47.38 5.57
C HIS A 40 -18.42 46.57 5.54
N LEU A 41 -17.73 46.60 4.40
CA LEU A 41 -16.50 45.87 4.01
C LEU A 41 -16.70 44.45 3.42
N LEU A 42 -17.34 44.40 2.24
CA LEU A 42 -17.15 43.32 1.27
C LEU A 42 -16.78 43.94 -0.08
N GLN A 43 -15.52 43.80 -0.50
CA GLN A 43 -15.15 43.91 -1.90
C GLN A 43 -15.72 42.69 -2.64
N PRO A 44 -16.44 42.87 -3.77
CA PRO A 44 -16.93 41.74 -4.55
C PRO A 44 -15.86 41.34 -5.56
N THR A 45 -15.13 40.24 -5.33
CA THR A 45 -14.36 39.56 -6.40
C THR A 45 -14.83 38.12 -6.55
N MET A 46 -16.13 37.94 -6.81
CA MET A 46 -16.64 36.71 -7.42
C MET A 46 -16.81 36.95 -8.91
N SER A 47 -15.82 36.54 -9.72
CA SER A 47 -15.99 36.46 -11.17
C SER A 47 -17.03 35.38 -11.46
N SER A 48 -18.21 35.76 -11.98
CA SER A 48 -19.21 34.80 -12.44
C SER A 48 -18.58 33.85 -13.46
N THR A 49 -18.59 32.55 -13.19
CA THR A 49 -17.99 31.57 -14.08
C THR A 49 -18.82 31.49 -15.36
N LYS A 50 -18.30 32.02 -16.47
CA LYS A 50 -18.97 31.96 -17.78
C LYS A 50 -19.14 30.49 -18.20
N THR A 51 -20.24 30.17 -18.88
CA THR A 51 -20.57 28.81 -19.35
C THR A 51 -20.83 28.79 -20.86
N GLY A 52 -20.74 27.59 -21.47
CA GLY A 52 -20.99 27.39 -22.90
C GLY A 52 -20.04 28.19 -23.80
N LYS A 53 -20.59 28.78 -24.87
CA LYS A 53 -19.83 29.57 -25.85
C LYS A 53 -19.08 30.76 -25.23
N ALA A 54 -19.68 31.42 -24.24
CA ALA A 54 -19.04 32.55 -23.55
C ALA A 54 -17.78 32.13 -22.78
N LYS A 55 -17.70 30.87 -22.32
CA LYS A 55 -16.49 30.29 -21.74
C LYS A 55 -15.42 30.09 -22.81
N LEU A 56 -15.78 29.50 -23.94
CA LEU A 56 -14.86 29.23 -25.06
C LEU A 56 -14.24 30.52 -25.60
N ASP A 57 -15.06 31.54 -25.83
CA ASP A 57 -14.61 32.84 -26.33
C ASP A 57 -13.65 33.51 -25.33
N ASP A 58 -13.94 33.41 -24.03
CA ASP A 58 -13.10 33.98 -22.98
C ASP A 58 -11.76 33.24 -22.82
N VAL A 59 -11.77 31.90 -22.87
CA VAL A 59 -10.55 31.08 -22.86
C VAL A 59 -9.66 31.42 -24.05
N THR A 60 -10.25 31.53 -25.25
CA THR A 60 -9.52 31.87 -26.48
C THR A 60 -8.92 33.27 -26.38
N ARG A 61 -9.69 34.24 -25.88
CA ARG A 61 -9.22 35.62 -25.64
C ARG A 61 -8.05 35.65 -24.65
N ILE A 62 -8.16 34.95 -23.51
CA ILE A 62 -7.11 34.93 -22.48
C ILE A 62 -5.82 34.34 -23.02
N LEU A 63 -5.88 33.23 -23.76
CA LEU A 63 -4.70 32.62 -24.37
C LEU A 63 -4.05 33.53 -25.42
N ALA A 64 -4.84 34.21 -26.25
CA ALA A 64 -4.32 35.17 -27.21
C ALA A 64 -3.64 36.37 -26.52
N GLU A 65 -4.23 36.86 -25.43
CA GLU A 65 -3.68 37.97 -24.63
C GLU A 65 -2.36 37.56 -23.96
N LEU A 66 -2.29 36.37 -23.38
CA LEU A 66 -1.05 35.81 -22.81
C LEU A 66 0.02 35.56 -23.89
N LYS A 67 -0.35 35.05 -25.07
CA LYS A 67 0.59 34.85 -26.17
C LYS A 67 1.18 36.19 -26.65
N ALA A 68 0.34 37.21 -26.82
CA ALA A 68 0.79 38.55 -27.20
C ALA A 68 1.63 39.24 -26.12
N ASP A 69 1.30 39.03 -24.85
CA ASP A 69 2.08 39.54 -23.72
C ASP A 69 3.47 38.91 -23.64
N TRP A 70 3.62 37.63 -23.98
CA TRP A 70 4.94 37.00 -23.96
C TRP A 70 5.91 37.73 -24.90
N ASP A 71 5.46 38.07 -26.10
CA ASP A 71 6.29 38.76 -27.10
C ASP A 71 6.48 40.25 -26.78
N ALA A 72 5.46 40.91 -26.21
CA ALA A 72 5.46 42.36 -26.03
C ALA A 72 5.72 42.86 -24.59
N SER A 73 5.69 41.96 -23.58
CA SER A 73 5.85 42.24 -22.14
C SER A 73 5.02 43.42 -21.62
N LYS A 74 3.73 43.45 -21.93
CA LYS A 74 2.82 44.58 -21.66
C LYS A 74 2.05 44.46 -20.34
N LEU A 75 1.81 43.23 -19.87
CA LEU A 75 1.01 42.96 -18.67
C LEU A 75 1.89 43.03 -17.42
N SER A 76 1.32 43.54 -16.33
CA SER A 76 1.94 43.46 -15.01
C SER A 76 1.90 42.03 -14.46
N SER A 77 2.80 41.70 -13.54
CA SER A 77 2.83 40.40 -12.82
C SER A 77 1.47 40.01 -12.21
N GLN A 78 0.76 40.99 -11.63
CA GLN A 78 -0.56 40.76 -11.04
C GLN A 78 -1.61 40.40 -12.10
N GLN A 79 -1.60 41.09 -13.25
CA GLN A 79 -2.51 40.80 -14.36
C GLN A 79 -2.24 39.42 -14.96
N LYS A 80 -0.97 39.07 -15.19
CA LYS A 80 -0.57 37.73 -15.67
C LYS A 80 -1.11 36.63 -14.74
N LYS A 81 -0.90 36.80 -13.43
CA LYS A 81 -1.41 35.86 -12.42
C LYS A 81 -2.94 35.74 -12.45
N GLN A 82 -3.67 36.85 -12.53
CA GLN A 82 -5.13 36.84 -12.57
C GLN A 82 -5.69 36.13 -13.81
N LEU A 83 -5.10 36.40 -14.98
CA LEU A 83 -5.48 35.74 -16.23
C LEU A 83 -5.24 34.21 -16.16
N LEU A 84 -4.09 33.79 -15.65
CA LEU A 84 -3.76 32.37 -15.48
C LEU A 84 -4.62 31.69 -14.41
N GLU A 85 -4.97 32.39 -13.34
CA GLU A 85 -5.91 31.88 -12.34
C GLU A 85 -7.31 31.66 -12.93
N GLN A 86 -7.78 32.60 -13.76
CA GLN A 86 -9.05 32.45 -14.47
C GLN A 86 -9.00 31.26 -15.44
N LEU A 87 -7.88 31.09 -16.15
CA LEU A 87 -7.65 29.97 -17.05
C LEU A 87 -7.62 28.63 -16.29
N LYS A 88 -7.00 28.58 -15.10
CA LYS A 88 -7.00 27.41 -14.20
C LYS A 88 -8.41 26.99 -13.85
N VAL A 89 -9.30 27.95 -13.53
CA VAL A 89 -10.71 27.66 -13.19
C VAL A 89 -11.43 27.08 -14.40
N TYR A 90 -11.25 27.67 -15.59
CA TYR A 90 -11.87 27.15 -16.81
C TYR A 90 -11.33 25.78 -17.24
N GLY A 91 -10.04 25.51 -16.99
CA GLY A 91 -9.35 24.26 -17.27
C GLY A 91 -9.64 23.11 -16.30
N ARG A 92 -10.57 23.26 -15.35
CA ARG A 92 -11.03 22.16 -14.49
C ARG A 92 -11.92 21.15 -15.20
N ALA A 93 -12.50 21.54 -16.33
CA ALA A 93 -13.46 20.75 -17.09
C ALA A 93 -13.20 20.94 -18.58
N VAL A 94 -13.31 19.86 -19.36
CA VAL A 94 -12.95 19.83 -20.79
C VAL A 94 -13.95 20.64 -21.63
N GLU A 95 -15.20 20.73 -21.18
CA GLU A 95 -16.27 21.35 -21.93
C GLU A 95 -15.99 22.84 -22.16
N ASN A 96 -15.93 23.25 -23.44
CA ASN A 96 -15.70 24.64 -23.86
C ASN A 96 -14.35 25.21 -23.37
N SER A 97 -13.34 24.36 -23.15
CA SER A 97 -11.97 24.76 -22.78
C SER A 97 -10.91 24.16 -23.72
N ASP A 98 -11.34 23.63 -24.87
CA ASP A 98 -10.51 22.99 -25.89
C ASP A 98 -9.23 23.74 -26.26
N PRO A 99 -9.22 25.09 -26.37
CA PRO A 99 -8.00 25.83 -26.73
C PRO A 99 -6.82 25.61 -25.76
N ILE A 100 -7.08 25.30 -24.49
CA ILE A 100 -6.04 25.03 -23.47
C ILE A 100 -5.27 23.76 -23.81
N PHE A 101 -5.94 22.75 -24.38
CA PHE A 101 -5.37 21.42 -24.63
C PHE A 101 -4.75 21.28 -26.04
N THR A 102 -4.62 22.40 -26.76
CA THR A 102 -3.96 22.44 -28.08
C THR A 102 -2.44 22.61 -27.93
N GLN A 103 -1.70 22.36 -29.01
CA GLN A 103 -0.25 22.58 -29.03
C GLN A 103 0.11 24.04 -28.73
N ASP A 104 -0.59 25.00 -29.34
CA ASP A 104 -0.40 26.43 -29.08
C ASP A 104 -0.75 26.82 -27.64
N GLY A 105 -1.84 26.28 -27.10
CA GLY A 105 -2.25 26.53 -25.71
C GLY A 105 -1.22 26.02 -24.71
N LEU A 106 -0.75 24.78 -24.89
CA LEU A 106 0.27 24.16 -24.03
C LEU A 106 1.64 24.81 -24.21
N GLN A 107 2.00 25.27 -25.41
CA GLN A 107 3.23 26.03 -25.63
C GLN A 107 3.19 27.36 -24.87
N THR A 108 2.07 28.09 -24.95
CA THR A 108 1.90 29.35 -24.21
C THR A 108 2.00 29.10 -22.69
N LEU A 109 1.30 28.09 -22.19
CA LEU A 109 1.35 27.73 -20.77
C LEU A 109 2.73 27.25 -20.33
N GLY A 110 3.43 26.47 -21.16
CA GLY A 110 4.78 25.97 -20.91
C GLY A 110 5.78 27.11 -20.74
N ARG A 111 5.73 28.13 -21.61
CA ARG A 111 6.58 29.33 -21.48
C ARG A 111 6.37 30.04 -20.15
N TYR A 112 5.13 30.32 -19.76
CA TYR A 112 4.85 30.95 -18.47
C TYR A 112 5.20 30.04 -17.27
N ALA A 113 4.99 28.73 -17.40
CA ALA A 113 5.26 27.75 -16.35
C ALA A 113 6.76 27.58 -16.06
N PHE A 114 7.58 27.48 -17.11
CA PHE A 114 8.98 27.04 -17.01
C PHE A 114 10.01 28.14 -17.32
N GLU A 115 9.72 29.02 -18.26
CA GLU A 115 10.65 30.08 -18.71
C GLU A 115 10.33 31.44 -18.05
N GLY A 116 9.13 31.58 -17.48
CA GLY A 116 8.66 32.81 -16.83
C GLY A 116 9.45 33.16 -15.57
N LYS A 117 9.77 34.46 -15.42
CA LYS A 117 10.48 35.00 -14.24
C LYS A 117 9.58 35.19 -13.00
N ASP A 118 8.27 35.33 -13.21
CA ASP A 118 7.30 35.56 -12.13
C ASP A 118 6.85 34.24 -11.52
N ILE A 119 7.17 34.03 -10.24
CA ILE A 119 6.83 32.84 -9.47
C ILE A 119 5.31 32.65 -9.40
N GLY A 120 4.55 33.72 -9.17
CA GLY A 120 3.11 33.64 -9.01
C GLY A 120 2.40 33.22 -10.30
N ALA A 121 2.82 33.81 -11.42
CA ALA A 121 2.33 33.42 -12.74
C ALA A 121 2.77 32.00 -13.12
N SER A 122 4.04 31.65 -12.88
CA SER A 122 4.60 30.32 -13.15
C SER A 122 3.82 29.21 -12.43
N GLN A 123 3.49 29.40 -11.15
CA GLN A 123 2.71 28.42 -10.39
C GLN A 123 1.27 28.27 -10.89
N GLU A 124 0.59 29.37 -11.25
CA GLU A 124 -0.76 29.28 -11.84
C GLU A 124 -0.73 28.61 -13.23
N ALA A 125 0.30 28.89 -14.04
CA ALA A 125 0.51 28.21 -15.31
C ALA A 125 0.77 26.71 -15.12
N LEU A 126 1.62 26.31 -14.17
CA LEU A 126 1.85 24.91 -13.82
C LEU A 126 0.56 24.21 -13.35
N ARG A 127 -0.30 24.90 -12.58
CA ARG A 127 -1.63 24.37 -12.19
C ARG A 127 -2.52 24.15 -13.41
N CYS A 128 -2.52 25.08 -14.36
CA CYS A 128 -3.24 24.90 -15.64
C CYS A 128 -2.70 23.70 -16.43
N THR A 129 -1.37 23.61 -16.56
CA THR A 129 -0.70 22.51 -17.27
C THR A 129 -1.01 21.16 -16.61
N ALA A 130 -0.91 21.06 -15.27
CA ALA A 130 -1.25 19.83 -14.56
C ALA A 130 -2.72 19.39 -14.77
N ASN A 131 -3.66 20.33 -14.80
CA ASN A 131 -5.06 20.03 -15.13
C ASN A 131 -5.20 19.54 -16.58
N ALA A 132 -4.50 20.16 -17.53
CA ALA A 132 -4.50 19.72 -18.92
C ALA A 132 -3.98 18.29 -19.10
N LEU A 133 -2.84 17.96 -18.47
CA LEU A 133 -2.24 16.63 -18.50
C LEU A 133 -3.11 15.56 -17.81
N LEU A 134 -3.88 15.95 -16.79
CA LEU A 134 -4.79 15.06 -16.07
C LEU A 134 -6.06 14.77 -16.90
N LEU A 135 -6.63 15.79 -17.54
CA LEU A 135 -7.91 15.68 -18.26
C LEU A 135 -7.75 15.09 -19.67
N GLN A 136 -6.64 15.37 -20.35
CA GLN A 136 -6.43 15.00 -21.75
C GLN A 136 -5.12 14.21 -21.91
N PRO A 137 -5.16 12.90 -22.18
CA PRO A 137 -3.95 12.09 -22.37
C PRO A 137 -3.03 12.64 -23.47
N LYS A 138 -3.61 13.14 -24.59
CA LYS A 138 -2.86 13.76 -25.70
C LYS A 138 -1.99 14.95 -25.26
N ALA A 139 -2.40 15.69 -24.21
CA ALA A 139 -1.64 16.84 -23.72
C ALA A 139 -0.27 16.43 -23.16
N ARG A 140 -0.12 15.19 -22.70
CA ARG A 140 1.13 14.68 -22.13
C ARG A 140 2.21 14.55 -23.18
N GLN A 141 1.91 13.89 -24.29
CA GLN A 141 2.84 13.77 -25.41
C GLN A 141 3.16 15.14 -26.02
N ILE A 142 2.15 16.01 -26.19
CA ILE A 142 2.38 17.38 -26.70
C ILE A 142 3.38 18.14 -25.81
N LEU A 143 3.26 18.06 -24.48
CA LEU A 143 4.17 18.75 -23.58
C LEU A 143 5.60 18.17 -23.62
N VAL A 144 5.74 16.85 -23.81
CA VAL A 144 7.03 16.19 -24.07
C VAL A 144 7.64 16.69 -25.37
N ASP A 145 6.87 16.70 -26.46
CA ASP A 145 7.31 17.10 -27.80
C ASP A 145 7.74 18.58 -27.85
N LEU A 146 7.13 19.42 -27.02
CA LEU A 146 7.52 20.82 -26.84
C LEU A 146 8.84 20.99 -26.06
N GLY A 147 9.41 19.92 -25.50
CA GLY A 147 10.71 19.94 -24.84
C GLY A 147 10.69 20.38 -23.37
N TYR A 148 9.52 20.41 -22.71
CA TYR A 148 9.40 20.94 -21.34
C TYR A 148 9.75 19.95 -20.22
N GLY A 149 10.08 18.70 -20.55
CA GLY A 149 10.49 17.68 -19.56
C GLY A 149 11.73 18.08 -18.73
N PRO A 150 12.86 18.43 -19.38
CA PRO A 150 14.06 18.95 -18.72
C PRO A 150 13.78 20.15 -17.81
N ASN A 151 12.96 21.10 -18.27
CA ASN A 151 12.61 22.29 -17.48
C ASN A 151 11.80 21.93 -16.23
N ALA A 152 10.91 20.93 -16.32
CA ALA A 152 10.17 20.44 -15.15
C ALA A 152 11.11 19.77 -14.13
N ALA A 153 12.11 19.02 -14.59
CA ALA A 153 13.16 18.46 -13.73
C ALA A 153 14.02 19.56 -13.07
N GLU A 154 14.32 20.64 -13.80
CA GLU A 154 15.03 21.78 -13.27
C GLU A 154 14.22 22.54 -12.22
N LYS A 155 12.90 22.67 -12.40
CA LYS A 155 12.02 23.34 -11.44
C LYS A 155 12.03 22.68 -10.05
N LEU A 156 12.30 21.37 -9.97
CA LEU A 156 12.45 20.64 -8.70
C LEU A 156 13.66 21.07 -7.86
N LYS A 157 14.61 21.83 -8.43
CA LYS A 157 15.71 22.45 -7.68
C LYS A 157 15.21 23.52 -6.70
N SER A 158 14.04 24.11 -6.95
CA SER A 158 13.42 25.10 -6.07
C SER A 158 13.15 24.50 -4.68
N GLU A 159 13.44 25.27 -3.63
CA GLU A 159 13.13 24.88 -2.24
C GLU A 159 11.68 25.20 -1.84
N ASN A 160 10.90 25.81 -2.73
CA ASN A 160 9.50 26.12 -2.48
C ASN A 160 8.61 24.86 -2.58
N ALA A 161 7.79 24.62 -1.56
CA ALA A 161 6.88 23.48 -1.50
C ALA A 161 5.83 23.47 -2.64
N ASP A 162 5.34 24.64 -3.05
CA ASP A 162 4.40 24.75 -4.19
C ASP A 162 5.07 24.35 -5.51
N ASP A 163 6.30 24.80 -5.73
CA ASP A 163 7.06 24.44 -6.94
C ASP A 163 7.40 22.96 -6.95
N GLU A 164 7.81 22.40 -5.79
CA GLU A 164 8.05 20.96 -5.61
C GLU A 164 6.78 20.15 -5.93
N PHE A 165 5.64 20.52 -5.35
CA PHE A 165 4.37 19.85 -5.60
C PHE A 165 3.99 19.88 -7.08
N LEU A 166 4.04 21.05 -7.72
CA LEU A 166 3.61 21.24 -9.09
C LEU A 166 4.55 20.56 -10.09
N ALA A 167 5.86 20.70 -9.91
CA ALA A 167 6.85 20.06 -10.78
C ALA A 167 6.79 18.53 -10.64
N SER A 168 6.74 18.00 -9.40
CA SER A 168 6.55 16.57 -9.16
C SER A 168 5.26 16.05 -9.80
N ARG A 169 4.15 16.81 -9.72
CA ARG A 169 2.88 16.43 -10.34
C ARG A 169 2.95 16.40 -11.87
N VAL A 170 3.55 17.42 -12.50
CA VAL A 170 3.70 17.45 -13.97
C VAL A 170 4.55 16.27 -14.44
N LEU A 171 5.72 16.07 -13.83
CA LEU A 171 6.59 14.93 -14.15
C LEU A 171 5.90 13.59 -13.88
N PHE A 172 5.13 13.47 -12.80
CA PHE A 172 4.35 12.26 -12.50
C PHE A 172 3.30 11.98 -13.58
N LEU A 173 2.57 12.99 -14.03
CA LEU A 173 1.57 12.81 -15.09
C LEU A 173 2.21 12.42 -16.43
N MET A 174 3.41 12.91 -16.72
CA MET A 174 4.18 12.53 -17.91
C MET A 174 4.77 11.11 -17.83
N THR A 175 4.68 10.42 -16.68
CA THR A 175 5.05 8.99 -16.61
C THR A 175 4.01 8.09 -17.30
N TYR A 176 2.83 8.60 -17.62
CA TYR A 176 1.73 7.84 -18.21
C TYR A 176 1.46 8.29 -19.64
N ASP A 177 1.38 7.35 -20.58
CA ASP A 177 0.99 7.58 -21.98
C ASP A 177 1.82 8.70 -22.67
N ALA A 178 3.09 8.84 -22.32
CA ALA A 178 4.01 9.80 -22.91
C ALA A 178 5.45 9.26 -22.95
N ASN A 179 6.18 9.60 -24.02
CA ASN A 179 7.53 9.10 -24.28
C ASN A 179 8.62 10.02 -23.71
N LEU A 180 8.57 10.32 -22.41
CA LEU A 180 9.61 11.11 -21.75
C LEU A 180 10.82 10.23 -21.36
N ASP A 181 12.03 10.63 -21.77
CA ASP A 181 13.26 9.91 -21.45
C ASP A 181 13.72 10.21 -20.00
N TYR A 182 13.18 9.46 -19.03
CA TYR A 182 13.62 9.55 -17.63
C TYR A 182 15.10 9.20 -17.42
N PRO A 183 15.68 8.17 -18.09
CA PRO A 183 17.12 7.93 -18.04
C PRO A 183 17.97 9.14 -18.43
N GLN A 184 17.57 9.90 -19.46
CA GLN A 184 18.22 11.16 -19.82
C GLN A 184 18.04 12.21 -18.71
N LEU A 185 16.83 12.40 -18.19
CA LEU A 185 16.57 13.37 -17.10
C LEU A 185 17.37 13.08 -15.82
N VAL A 186 17.56 11.81 -15.49
CA VAL A 186 18.38 11.41 -14.33
C VAL A 186 19.86 11.71 -14.57
N ARG A 187 20.38 11.47 -15.79
CA ARG A 187 21.79 11.68 -16.13
C ARG A 187 22.15 13.15 -16.34
N GLU A 188 21.32 13.90 -17.05
CA GLU A 188 21.64 15.26 -17.53
C GLU A 188 21.00 16.36 -16.68
N ASN A 189 19.79 16.14 -16.17
CA ASN A 189 19.03 17.16 -15.42
C ASN A 189 19.07 16.97 -13.90
N HIS A 190 19.87 16.01 -13.41
CA HIS A 190 20.00 15.69 -11.98
C HIS A 190 18.65 15.40 -11.29
N LEU A 191 17.69 14.81 -12.02
CA LEU A 191 16.35 14.55 -11.49
C LEU A 191 16.38 13.72 -10.20
N ALA A 192 17.20 12.67 -10.16
CA ALA A 192 17.33 11.82 -8.98
C ALA A 192 17.93 12.57 -7.78
N ASP A 193 18.95 13.40 -7.99
CA ASP A 193 19.54 14.21 -6.92
C ASP A 193 18.54 15.23 -6.37
N ASN A 194 17.73 15.85 -7.24
CA ASN A 194 16.68 16.79 -6.82
C ASN A 194 15.58 16.10 -5.99
N ILE A 195 15.13 14.91 -6.39
CA ILE A 195 14.15 14.10 -5.65
C ILE A 195 14.73 13.66 -4.29
N ASN A 196 15.98 13.18 -4.27
CA ASN A 196 16.68 12.82 -3.04
C ASN A 196 16.82 14.01 -2.09
N ALA A 197 17.17 15.19 -2.62
CA ALA A 197 17.28 16.42 -1.85
C ALA A 197 15.92 16.84 -1.28
N ALA A 198 14.85 16.77 -2.07
CA ALA A 198 13.48 17.05 -1.62
C ALA A 198 13.06 16.15 -0.46
N ILE A 199 13.23 14.83 -0.58
CA ILE A 199 12.91 13.88 0.49
C ILE A 199 13.79 14.13 1.72
N ALA A 200 15.07 14.44 1.55
CA ALA A 200 15.96 14.80 2.65
C ALA A 200 15.51 16.10 3.37
N ARG A 201 15.02 17.12 2.65
CA ARG A 201 14.44 18.34 3.24
C ARG A 201 13.24 18.01 4.11
N HIS A 202 12.32 17.18 3.62
CA HIS A 202 11.17 16.71 4.42
C HIS A 202 11.64 15.94 5.66
N ALA A 203 12.62 15.05 5.51
CA ALA A 203 13.15 14.25 6.61
C ALA A 203 13.89 15.06 7.68
N LYS A 204 14.49 16.22 7.34
CA LYS A 204 15.13 17.13 8.33
C LYS A 204 14.15 17.67 9.36
N ARG A 205 12.88 17.83 8.99
CA ARG A 205 11.81 18.35 9.86
C ARG A 205 11.47 17.39 11.01
N TYR A 206 11.71 16.11 10.81
CA TYR A 206 11.55 15.09 11.84
C TYR A 206 12.84 14.97 12.65
N SER A 207 12.99 15.72 13.75
CA SER A 207 14.16 15.65 14.66
C SER A 207 13.79 15.07 16.04
N ARG A 208 14.72 14.34 16.67
CA ARG A 208 14.54 13.75 18.02
C ARG A 208 14.51 14.83 19.11
N SER A 209 15.15 15.98 18.86
CA SER A 209 15.15 17.15 19.75
C SER A 209 14.09 18.19 19.40
N ALA A 210 13.21 17.91 18.42
CA ALA A 210 12.13 18.82 18.10
C ALA A 210 11.25 18.95 19.34
N ARG A 211 11.24 20.14 19.94
CA ARG A 211 10.57 20.48 21.20
C ARG A 211 9.06 20.28 21.16
N ARG A 212 8.51 19.89 20.00
CA ARG A 212 7.09 19.79 19.68
C ARG A 212 6.87 18.72 18.60
N LYS A 213 6.35 17.54 18.98
CA LYS A 213 5.66 16.62 18.04
C LYS A 213 4.56 17.34 17.22
N SER A 214 4.07 18.49 17.72
CA SER A 214 3.08 19.35 17.07
C SER A 214 3.59 20.20 15.88
N GLN A 215 4.86 20.06 15.45
CA GLN A 215 5.40 20.73 14.25
C GLN A 215 5.74 19.77 13.10
N GLU A 216 5.37 18.49 13.22
CA GLU A 216 5.50 17.51 12.15
C GLU A 216 4.54 17.87 11.00
N HIS A 217 5.06 18.56 9.98
CA HIS A 217 4.30 19.19 8.88
C HIS A 217 3.07 20.00 9.33
N THR A 218 3.33 21.18 9.89
CA THR A 218 2.29 22.18 10.20
C THR A 218 1.58 22.74 8.95
N GLN A 219 2.16 22.56 7.75
CA GLN A 219 1.61 23.08 6.49
C GLN A 219 1.10 21.94 5.58
N PRO A 220 -0.19 21.94 5.18
CA PRO A 220 -0.76 20.94 4.28
C PRO A 220 0.00 20.80 2.96
N MET A 221 0.53 21.91 2.42
CA MET A 221 1.27 21.90 1.14
C MET A 221 2.55 21.07 1.21
N ASP A 222 3.27 21.09 2.34
CA ASP A 222 4.48 20.28 2.50
C ASP A 222 4.17 18.78 2.40
N LEU A 223 3.05 18.33 2.96
CA LEU A 223 2.60 16.93 2.88
C LEU A 223 2.14 16.56 1.48
N MET A 224 1.49 17.49 0.77
CA MET A 224 1.09 17.30 -0.61
C MET A 224 2.32 17.18 -1.52
N ALA A 225 3.30 18.07 -1.36
CA ALA A 225 4.57 18.04 -2.09
C ALA A 225 5.31 16.70 -1.88
N LEU A 226 5.50 16.29 -0.62
CA LEU A 226 6.10 15.00 -0.28
C LEU A 226 5.34 13.84 -0.94
N SER A 227 4.01 13.87 -0.89
CA SER A 227 3.18 12.81 -1.49
C SER A 227 3.37 12.72 -3.01
N GLU A 228 3.46 13.85 -3.72
CA GLU A 228 3.71 13.86 -5.17
C GLU A 228 5.14 13.41 -5.51
N THR A 229 6.13 13.86 -4.75
CA THR A 229 7.53 13.44 -4.91
C THR A 229 7.67 11.92 -4.72
N LEU A 230 6.98 11.32 -3.73
CA LEU A 230 6.99 9.88 -3.50
C LEU A 230 6.26 9.08 -4.60
N LYS A 231 5.16 9.62 -5.14
CA LYS A 231 4.47 9.00 -6.30
C LYS A 231 5.34 9.03 -7.54
N LEU A 232 6.01 10.16 -7.81
CA LEU A 232 6.95 10.29 -8.91
C LEU A 232 8.09 9.27 -8.76
N LEU A 233 8.70 9.20 -7.57
CA LEU A 233 9.74 8.22 -7.26
C LEU A 233 9.27 6.79 -7.51
N PHE A 234 8.09 6.42 -7.01
CA PHE A 234 7.51 5.10 -7.22
C PHE A 234 7.33 4.78 -8.71
N ASN A 235 6.76 5.70 -9.49
CA ASN A 235 6.52 5.47 -10.90
C ASN A 235 7.81 5.34 -11.71
N ILE A 236 8.80 6.22 -11.48
CA ILE A 236 10.09 6.15 -12.19
C ILE A 236 10.76 4.80 -11.91
N THR A 237 10.85 4.41 -10.64
CA THR A 237 11.48 3.14 -10.24
C THR A 237 10.67 1.91 -10.64
N HIS A 238 9.37 2.04 -10.88
CA HIS A 238 8.53 0.97 -11.39
C HIS A 238 8.75 0.71 -12.89
N PHE A 239 8.78 1.76 -13.71
CA PHE A 239 8.96 1.66 -15.16
C PHE A 239 10.43 1.51 -15.57
N HIS A 240 11.35 2.06 -14.78
CA HIS A 240 12.79 2.06 -15.00
C HIS A 240 13.51 1.52 -13.76
N ALA A 241 13.47 0.21 -13.58
CA ALA A 241 14.07 -0.47 -12.43
C ALA A 241 15.60 -0.27 -12.35
N ASP A 242 16.25 -0.03 -13.50
CA ASP A 242 17.66 0.33 -13.66
C ASP A 242 18.03 1.65 -12.97
N LEU A 243 17.08 2.59 -12.85
CA LEU A 243 17.33 3.88 -12.22
C LEU A 243 17.18 3.86 -10.68
N SER A 244 16.70 2.75 -10.10
CA SER A 244 16.44 2.61 -8.65
C SER A 244 17.65 2.97 -7.78
N GLU A 245 18.85 2.66 -8.25
CA GLU A 245 20.13 2.90 -7.58
C GLU A 245 20.35 4.39 -7.28
N HIS A 246 20.04 5.26 -8.24
CA HIS A 246 20.20 6.71 -8.09
C HIS A 246 19.34 7.30 -6.95
N PHE A 247 18.28 6.60 -6.53
CA PHE A 247 17.38 7.02 -5.47
C PHE A 247 17.70 6.43 -4.09
N SER A 248 18.77 5.63 -3.98
CA SER A 248 19.15 4.95 -2.73
C SER A 248 19.37 5.91 -1.55
N LYS A 249 19.79 7.15 -1.82
CA LYS A 249 19.95 8.22 -0.80
C LYS A 249 18.62 8.61 -0.12
N SER A 250 17.47 8.30 -0.73
CA SER A 250 16.15 8.56 -0.15
C SER A 250 15.75 7.55 0.91
N ILE A 251 16.26 6.31 0.86
CA ILE A 251 15.88 5.20 1.77
C ILE A 251 15.98 5.58 3.27
N PRO A 252 17.14 6.05 3.79
CA PRO A 252 17.25 6.41 5.22
C PRO A 252 16.31 7.55 5.61
N ASN A 253 16.06 8.49 4.69
CA ASN A 253 15.17 9.62 4.90
C ASN A 253 13.71 9.18 4.95
N ILE A 254 13.30 8.24 4.10
CA ILE A 254 11.95 7.65 4.08
C ILE A 254 11.69 6.89 5.40
N PHE A 255 12.61 6.02 5.84
CA PHE A 255 12.47 5.31 7.12
C PHE A 255 12.42 6.27 8.31
N LYS A 256 13.25 7.32 8.29
CA LYS A 256 13.23 8.37 9.32
C LYS A 256 11.86 9.05 9.41
N ILE A 257 11.21 9.35 8.27
CA ILE A 257 9.87 9.94 8.24
C ILE A 257 8.84 8.93 8.77
N LEU A 258 8.86 7.69 8.28
CA LEU A 258 7.93 6.62 8.70
C LEU A 258 7.95 6.42 10.22
N VAL A 259 9.12 6.15 10.79
CA VAL A 259 9.26 5.84 12.22
C VAL A 259 8.89 7.04 13.10
N ARG A 260 9.34 8.25 12.75
CA ARG A 260 9.17 9.44 13.60
C ARG A 260 7.75 9.99 13.59
N ARG A 261 7.07 9.96 12.44
CA ARG A 261 5.69 10.41 12.31
C ARG A 261 4.70 9.55 13.10
N GLY A 262 5.05 8.29 13.34
CA GLY A 262 4.16 7.34 13.98
C GLY A 262 3.02 6.89 13.06
N ILE A 263 2.08 6.13 13.62
CA ILE A 263 0.99 5.52 12.88
C ILE A 263 -0.28 6.37 13.05
N PRO A 264 -0.78 7.04 11.99
CA PRO A 264 -1.99 7.83 12.04
C PRO A 264 -3.24 6.93 12.15
N GLN A 265 -4.38 7.56 12.44
CA GLN A 265 -5.68 6.93 12.37
C GLN A 265 -6.52 7.68 11.32
N PRO A 266 -6.94 7.04 10.20
CA PRO A 266 -6.68 5.64 9.85
C PRO A 266 -5.21 5.37 9.48
N PRO A 267 -4.68 4.15 9.75
CA PRO A 267 -3.35 3.72 9.34
C PRO A 267 -3.18 3.76 7.82
N LEU A 268 -1.95 3.83 7.31
CA LEU A 268 -1.69 3.86 5.84
C LEU A 268 -2.37 5.02 5.08
N THR A 269 -2.75 6.08 5.77
CA THR A 269 -3.16 7.33 5.12
C THR A 269 -1.95 8.10 4.58
N ALA A 270 -2.18 8.93 3.58
CA ALA A 270 -1.13 9.75 2.98
C ALA A 270 -0.40 10.62 4.02
N PRO A 271 0.92 10.83 3.89
CA PRO A 271 1.89 10.20 2.98
C PRO A 271 2.39 8.78 3.30
N ILE A 272 1.91 8.07 4.33
CA ILE A 272 2.52 6.79 4.77
C ILE A 272 2.37 5.68 3.73
N ASN A 273 1.22 5.56 3.09
CA ASN A 273 1.07 4.63 1.96
C ASN A 273 2.10 4.90 0.84
N TYR A 274 2.34 6.17 0.50
CA TYR A 274 3.30 6.52 -0.54
C TYR A 274 4.75 6.27 -0.10
N LEU A 275 5.07 6.44 1.20
CA LEU A 275 6.37 6.10 1.75
C LEU A 275 6.64 4.58 1.67
N VAL A 276 5.65 3.76 2.05
CA VAL A 276 5.72 2.29 1.94
C VAL A 276 5.87 1.87 0.48
N ASN A 277 5.03 2.42 -0.41
CA ASN A 277 5.08 2.10 -1.84
C ASN A 277 6.45 2.47 -2.44
N ALA A 278 6.99 3.65 -2.13
CA ALA A 278 8.30 4.06 -2.63
C ALA A 278 9.41 3.07 -2.25
N LEU A 279 9.41 2.53 -1.01
CA LEU A 279 10.40 1.54 -0.57
C LEU A 279 10.32 0.22 -1.34
N LEU A 280 9.18 -0.14 -1.92
CA LEU A 280 8.99 -1.41 -2.63
C LEU A 280 9.79 -1.54 -3.91
N ASN A 281 10.19 -0.43 -4.53
CA ASN A 281 10.95 -0.46 -5.79
C ASN A 281 12.42 -0.05 -5.60
N LEU A 282 12.82 0.32 -4.37
CA LEU A 282 14.19 0.71 -4.06
C LEU A 282 15.06 -0.51 -3.73
N ASP A 283 16.36 -0.37 -3.97
CA ASP A 283 17.38 -1.33 -3.56
C ASP A 283 17.64 -1.22 -2.06
N LEU A 284 17.01 -2.12 -1.29
CA LEU A 284 17.14 -2.20 0.16
C LEU A 284 18.41 -2.95 0.60
N GLU A 285 18.99 -3.77 -0.27
CA GLU A 285 20.17 -4.61 -0.02
C GLU A 285 21.47 -3.83 -0.08
N ASP A 286 21.46 -2.66 -0.72
CA ASP A 286 22.65 -1.83 -0.94
C ASP A 286 23.76 -2.59 -1.68
N ILE A 287 23.39 -3.32 -2.74
CA ILE A 287 24.28 -4.24 -3.47
C ILE A 287 25.55 -3.51 -3.95
N LYS A 288 25.41 -2.23 -4.32
CA LYS A 288 26.51 -1.40 -4.83
C LYS A 288 27.07 -0.38 -3.84
N GLY A 289 26.63 -0.36 -2.58
CA GLY A 289 27.19 0.55 -1.56
C GLY A 289 26.84 2.02 -1.73
N GLN A 290 25.74 2.35 -2.43
CA GLN A 290 25.32 3.73 -2.71
C GLN A 290 24.44 4.33 -1.62
N GLN A 291 23.94 3.53 -0.69
CA GLN A 291 23.24 4.04 0.48
C GLN A 291 24.21 4.80 1.40
N TYR A 292 23.67 5.77 2.15
CA TYR A 292 24.44 6.46 3.18
C TYR A 292 24.74 5.47 4.32
N ARG A 293 25.89 4.79 4.25
CA ARG A 293 26.37 3.88 5.30
C ARG A 293 26.77 4.71 6.51
N CYS A 294 25.87 4.83 7.48
CA CYS A 294 26.24 5.34 8.79
C CYS A 294 27.00 4.23 9.51
N PHE A 295 28.34 4.33 9.56
CA PHE A 295 29.24 3.38 10.24
C PHE A 295 29.10 1.90 9.79
N GLY A 296 28.88 1.65 8.50
CA GLY A 296 29.05 0.31 7.91
C GLY A 296 27.82 -0.60 7.88
N GLN A 297 26.63 -0.14 8.26
CA GLN A 297 25.37 -0.89 8.10
C GLN A 297 24.38 -0.18 7.15
N ASN A 298 23.54 -0.98 6.47
CA ASN A 298 22.52 -0.51 5.52
C ASN A 298 21.47 0.37 6.21
N ALA A 299 20.85 1.28 5.45
CA ALA A 299 19.86 2.23 5.98
C ALA A 299 18.62 1.55 6.60
N VAL A 300 18.34 0.30 6.20
CA VAL A 300 17.24 -0.54 6.70
C VAL A 300 17.47 -1.00 8.14
N PHE A 301 18.73 -1.26 8.52
CA PHE A 301 19.11 -1.78 9.84
C PHE A 301 20.08 -0.82 10.52
N PRO A 302 19.59 0.28 11.12
CA PRO A 302 20.47 1.29 11.69
C PRO A 302 21.14 0.77 12.97
N LEU A 303 22.41 1.15 13.19
CA LEU A 303 23.22 0.66 14.31
C LEU A 303 22.65 0.94 15.70
N PHE A 304 21.93 2.05 15.87
CA PHE A 304 21.37 2.40 17.18
C PHE A 304 20.26 1.41 17.59
N ASP A 305 19.54 0.87 16.61
CA ASP A 305 18.44 -0.08 16.82
C ASP A 305 18.08 -0.79 15.50
N GLN A 306 18.69 -1.94 15.26
CA GLN A 306 18.52 -2.70 14.01
C GLN A 306 17.06 -3.13 13.78
N LYS A 307 16.29 -3.35 14.84
CA LYS A 307 14.88 -3.80 14.76
C LYS A 307 13.88 -2.66 14.55
N CYS A 308 14.30 -1.39 14.68
CA CYS A 308 13.39 -0.24 14.73
C CYS A 308 12.43 -0.14 13.54
N ASN A 309 12.96 -0.31 12.32
CA ASN A 309 12.18 -0.20 11.09
C ASN A 309 11.23 -1.40 10.92
N ALA A 310 11.71 -2.62 11.19
CA ALA A 310 10.89 -3.83 11.12
C ALA A 310 9.76 -3.81 12.17
N GLU A 311 10.07 -3.42 13.40
CA GLU A 311 9.09 -3.24 14.48
C GLU A 311 8.01 -2.23 14.10
N HIS A 312 8.40 -1.10 13.50
CA HIS A 312 7.44 -0.10 13.06
C HIS A 312 6.49 -0.63 11.96
N LEU A 313 7.01 -1.38 10.99
CA LEU A 313 6.20 -1.97 9.93
C LEU A 313 5.24 -3.05 10.44
N ILE A 314 5.68 -3.88 11.39
CA ILE A 314 4.81 -4.88 12.05
C ILE A 314 3.68 -4.18 12.82
N LYS A 315 4.00 -3.13 13.58
CA LYS A 315 2.97 -2.33 14.28
C LYS A 315 2.01 -1.62 13.32
N LEU A 316 2.52 -1.18 12.16
CA LEU A 316 1.72 -0.56 11.12
C LEU A 316 0.75 -1.58 10.49
N LEU A 317 1.23 -2.79 10.20
CA LEU A 317 0.42 -3.90 9.72
C LEU A 317 -0.69 -4.25 10.72
N ASP A 318 -0.35 -4.41 12.00
CA ASP A 318 -1.30 -4.75 13.05
C ASP A 318 -2.44 -3.74 13.16
N LYS A 319 -2.10 -2.45 13.22
CA LYS A 319 -3.11 -1.40 13.26
C LYS A 319 -3.93 -1.33 11.97
N ALA A 320 -3.32 -1.57 10.81
CA ALA A 320 -4.03 -1.54 9.53
C ALA A 320 -5.08 -2.65 9.42
N ILE A 321 -4.77 -3.87 9.87
CA ILE A 321 -5.72 -4.99 9.86
C ILE A 321 -6.95 -4.67 10.72
N VAL A 322 -6.74 -4.02 11.87
CA VAL A 322 -7.84 -3.67 12.78
C VAL A 322 -8.69 -2.50 12.26
N ALA A 323 -8.07 -1.55 11.55
CA ALA A 323 -8.74 -0.30 11.17
C ALA A 323 -9.61 -0.40 9.91
N TYR A 324 -9.31 -1.34 9.01
CA TYR A 324 -9.97 -1.45 7.70
C TYR A 324 -10.87 -2.69 7.63
N PRO A 325 -12.00 -2.62 6.89
CA PRO A 325 -12.86 -3.78 6.68
C PRO A 325 -12.17 -4.83 5.79
N GLU A 326 -12.48 -6.11 5.98
CA GLU A 326 -11.82 -7.23 5.29
C GLU A 326 -11.76 -7.07 3.77
N ALA A 327 -12.85 -6.62 3.15
CA ALA A 327 -12.94 -6.42 1.69
C ALA A 327 -11.96 -5.37 1.14
N GLU A 328 -11.47 -4.45 1.97
CA GLU A 328 -10.50 -3.42 1.57
C GLU A 328 -9.05 -3.81 1.88
N LEU A 329 -8.83 -4.77 2.80
CA LEU A 329 -7.50 -5.19 3.26
C LEU A 329 -6.63 -5.71 2.12
N ASP A 330 -7.24 -6.42 1.18
CA ASP A 330 -6.56 -7.04 0.04
C ASP A 330 -5.67 -6.00 -0.68
N ASN A 331 -6.24 -4.82 -0.98
CA ASN A 331 -5.54 -3.76 -1.72
C ASN A 331 -4.66 -2.87 -0.83
N THR A 332 -5.07 -2.63 0.42
CA THR A 332 -4.41 -1.64 1.30
C THR A 332 -3.16 -2.21 1.97
N ILE A 333 -3.18 -3.49 2.37
CA ILE A 333 -2.13 -4.10 3.18
C ILE A 333 -1.03 -4.75 2.33
N ALA A 334 -1.35 -5.19 1.11
CA ALA A 334 -0.41 -5.89 0.23
C ALA A 334 0.97 -5.19 0.10
N PRO A 335 1.06 -3.84 -0.03
CA PRO A 335 2.35 -3.15 -0.06
C PRO A 335 3.17 -3.33 1.22
N VAL A 336 2.54 -3.23 2.40
CA VAL A 336 3.22 -3.39 3.69
C VAL A 336 3.71 -4.82 3.87
N LEU A 337 2.85 -5.79 3.54
CA LEU A 337 3.18 -7.22 3.63
C LEU A 337 4.38 -7.56 2.73
N THR A 338 4.37 -7.06 1.50
CA THR A 338 5.48 -7.25 0.55
C THR A 338 6.77 -6.62 1.07
N LEU A 339 6.70 -5.42 1.66
CA LEU A 339 7.86 -4.75 2.24
C LEU A 339 8.43 -5.53 3.43
N ILE A 340 7.58 -6.07 4.31
CA ILE A 340 8.00 -6.90 5.45
C ILE A 340 8.73 -8.15 4.97
N ARG A 341 8.19 -8.85 3.96
CA ARG A 341 8.85 -10.02 3.34
C ARG A 341 10.22 -9.68 2.76
N ARG A 342 10.31 -8.60 1.98
CA ARG A 342 11.59 -8.13 1.43
C ARG A 342 12.60 -7.78 2.52
N ILE A 343 12.18 -7.14 3.60
CA ILE A 343 13.06 -6.81 4.74
C ILE A 343 13.50 -8.07 5.47
N TYR A 344 12.64 -9.08 5.61
CA TYR A 344 12.99 -10.34 6.28
C TYR A 344 14.09 -11.10 5.53
N GLU A 345 14.02 -11.20 4.20
CA GLU A 345 15.04 -11.88 3.38
C GLU A 345 16.45 -11.29 3.59
N ILE A 346 16.55 -9.97 3.76
CA ILE A 346 17.82 -9.23 3.88
C ILE A 346 18.25 -9.00 5.34
N ALA A 347 17.42 -9.41 6.30
CA ALA A 347 17.62 -9.10 7.71
C ALA A 347 18.77 -9.90 8.35
N PRO A 348 19.55 -9.28 9.26
CA PRO A 348 20.43 -10.02 10.17
C PRO A 348 19.63 -10.99 11.05
N GLU A 349 20.29 -12.07 11.48
CA GLU A 349 19.69 -13.14 12.30
C GLU A 349 18.99 -12.62 13.57
N SER A 350 19.55 -11.59 14.20
CA SER A 350 18.95 -10.94 15.38
C SER A 350 17.58 -10.31 15.09
N VAL A 351 17.42 -9.73 13.90
CA VAL A 351 16.18 -9.08 13.45
C VAL A 351 15.20 -10.12 12.92
N LYS A 352 15.66 -11.16 12.22
CA LYS A 352 14.81 -12.30 11.80
C LYS A 352 14.09 -12.94 12.99
N LYS A 353 14.83 -13.30 14.05
CA LYS A 353 14.26 -13.82 15.31
C LYS A 353 13.31 -12.85 16.00
N TYR A 354 13.48 -11.54 15.81
CA TYR A 354 12.53 -10.56 16.33
C TYR A 354 11.24 -10.54 15.51
N MET A 355 11.34 -10.58 14.17
CA MET A 355 10.18 -10.63 13.27
C MET A 355 9.39 -11.92 13.44
N GLU A 356 10.06 -13.06 13.56
CA GLU A 356 9.46 -14.36 13.86
C GLU A 356 8.64 -14.31 15.15
N ARG A 357 9.22 -13.82 16.25
CA ARG A 357 8.51 -13.66 17.53
C ARG A 357 7.35 -12.67 17.48
N GLY A 358 7.39 -11.70 16.56
CA GLY A 358 6.36 -10.67 16.42
C GLY A 358 5.18 -11.06 15.52
N ILE A 359 5.39 -12.01 14.60
CA ILE A 359 4.41 -12.38 13.55
C ILE A 359 3.91 -13.82 13.72
N LEU A 360 4.76 -14.75 14.18
CA LEU A 360 4.37 -16.15 14.38
C LEU A 360 3.63 -16.33 15.72
N PRO A 361 2.79 -17.37 15.85
CA PRO A 361 2.11 -17.66 17.09
C PRO A 361 3.07 -17.98 18.24
N THR A 362 2.97 -17.24 19.34
CA THR A 362 3.77 -17.50 20.54
C THR A 362 3.24 -18.72 21.31
N PRO A 363 4.04 -19.33 22.21
CA PRO A 363 3.56 -20.46 23.02
C PRO A 363 2.31 -20.14 23.84
N GLU A 364 2.16 -18.88 24.28
CA GLU A 364 1.00 -18.42 25.07
C GLU A 364 -0.28 -18.34 24.22
N GLU A 365 -0.17 -18.15 22.90
CA GLU A 365 -1.34 -18.16 22.02
C GLU A 365 -1.96 -19.55 21.89
N ARG A 366 -1.17 -20.61 22.13
CA ARG A 366 -1.62 -22.00 22.10
C ARG A 366 -2.42 -22.41 23.34
N ASP A 367 -2.65 -21.51 24.31
CA ASP A 367 -3.60 -21.76 25.39
C ASP A 367 -5.05 -21.86 24.87
N LYS A 368 -5.33 -21.27 23.70
CA LYS A 368 -6.59 -21.36 22.96
C LYS A 368 -6.34 -21.92 21.56
N PRO A 369 -7.38 -22.37 20.83
CA PRO A 369 -7.22 -22.71 19.43
C PRO A 369 -6.64 -21.54 18.62
N LEU A 370 -5.68 -21.84 17.75
CA LEU A 370 -5.04 -20.84 16.90
C LEU A 370 -6.08 -20.11 16.04
N GLY A 371 -5.92 -18.80 15.88
CA GLY A 371 -6.88 -17.95 15.15
C GLY A 371 -8.03 -17.41 16.00
N LYS A 372 -8.21 -17.85 17.25
CA LYS A 372 -9.29 -17.33 18.14
C LYS A 372 -8.86 -16.18 19.06
N SER A 373 -7.58 -15.83 19.10
CA SER A 373 -7.10 -14.72 19.92
C SER A 373 -7.14 -13.37 19.19
N ASN A 374 -7.05 -12.26 19.93
CA ASN A 374 -7.02 -10.90 19.39
C ASN A 374 -5.60 -10.40 19.09
N THR A 375 -4.65 -11.31 18.82
CA THR A 375 -3.27 -10.96 18.49
C THR A 375 -3.10 -10.76 16.97
N LEU A 376 -1.96 -10.19 16.57
CA LEU A 376 -1.61 -10.04 15.15
C LEU A 376 -1.57 -11.41 14.46
N SER A 377 -0.89 -12.38 15.07
CA SER A 377 -0.72 -13.73 14.55
C SER A 377 -2.05 -14.41 14.27
N SER A 378 -2.99 -14.39 15.24
CA SER A 378 -4.34 -14.95 15.03
C SER A 378 -5.14 -14.24 13.95
N ARG A 379 -5.06 -12.90 13.86
CA ARG A 379 -5.70 -12.15 12.77
C ARG A 379 -5.13 -12.54 11.41
N LEU A 380 -3.81 -12.69 11.30
CA LEU A 380 -3.15 -13.14 10.07
C LEU A 380 -3.57 -14.57 9.68
N LEU A 381 -3.69 -15.48 10.65
CA LEU A 381 -4.18 -16.85 10.41
C LEU A 381 -5.64 -16.90 9.93
N ASN A 382 -6.51 -16.05 10.46
CA ASN A 382 -7.87 -15.94 9.94
C ASN A 382 -7.89 -15.36 8.52
N LEU A 383 -7.06 -14.36 8.23
CA LEU A 383 -6.94 -13.78 6.89
C LEU A 383 -6.30 -14.75 5.88
N SER A 384 -5.46 -15.70 6.33
CA SER A 384 -4.91 -16.76 5.48
C SER A 384 -5.92 -17.86 5.12
N THR A 385 -7.13 -17.81 5.70
CA THR A 385 -8.24 -18.71 5.37
C THR A 385 -9.48 -17.97 4.86
N SER A 386 -9.51 -16.65 4.92
CA SER A 386 -10.65 -15.84 4.45
C SER A 386 -10.86 -15.95 2.94
N ALA A 387 -12.11 -16.17 2.53
CA ALA A 387 -12.52 -16.21 1.14
C ALA A 387 -12.64 -14.81 0.51
N LEU A 388 -12.75 -13.76 1.33
CA LEU A 388 -12.94 -12.37 0.86
C LEU A 388 -11.65 -11.75 0.33
N THR A 389 -10.49 -12.30 0.69
CA THR A 389 -9.17 -11.72 0.43
C THR A 389 -8.22 -12.73 -0.23
N PRO A 390 -8.49 -13.19 -1.46
CA PRO A 390 -7.76 -14.29 -2.08
C PRO A 390 -6.28 -13.99 -2.34
N ASN A 391 -5.95 -12.73 -2.64
CA ASN A 391 -4.55 -12.33 -2.91
C ASN A 391 -3.75 -12.16 -1.62
N LEU A 392 -4.38 -11.60 -0.58
CA LEU A 392 -3.76 -11.53 0.73
C LEU A 392 -3.58 -12.92 1.35
N ARG A 393 -4.53 -13.83 1.14
CA ARG A 393 -4.49 -15.22 1.59
C ARG A 393 -3.16 -15.90 1.23
N GLY A 394 -2.86 -15.95 -0.06
CA GLY A 394 -1.62 -16.55 -0.55
C GLY A 394 -0.38 -15.79 -0.10
N SER A 395 -0.46 -14.46 0.00
CA SER A 395 0.69 -13.62 0.40
C SER A 395 1.04 -13.78 1.89
N ILE A 396 0.03 -13.93 2.76
CA ILE A 396 0.23 -14.16 4.20
C ILE A 396 0.80 -15.55 4.42
N SER A 397 0.22 -16.59 3.80
CA SER A 397 0.75 -17.95 3.93
C SER A 397 2.18 -18.05 3.41
N ALA A 398 2.50 -17.37 2.31
CA ALA A 398 3.88 -17.29 1.81
C ALA A 398 4.82 -16.59 2.81
N MET A 399 4.38 -15.49 3.43
CA MET A 399 5.18 -14.83 4.48
C MET A 399 5.41 -15.75 5.68
N LEU A 400 4.37 -16.44 6.18
CA LEU A 400 4.49 -17.33 7.33
C LEU A 400 5.41 -18.54 7.03
N PHE A 401 5.41 -19.00 5.78
CA PHE A 401 6.34 -20.03 5.30
C PHE A 401 7.78 -19.52 5.20
N GLU A 402 7.99 -18.30 4.69
CA GLU A 402 9.31 -17.63 4.67
C GLU A 402 9.87 -17.42 6.08
N LEU A 403 9.03 -17.02 7.03
CA LEU A 403 9.37 -16.89 8.46
C LEU A 403 9.65 -18.23 9.15
N SER A 404 9.31 -19.36 8.51
CA SER A 404 9.56 -20.71 9.01
C SER A 404 10.70 -21.37 8.24
N ASP A 405 11.69 -20.59 7.84
CA ASP A 405 12.89 -21.02 7.09
C ASP A 405 12.60 -21.75 5.77
N LYS A 406 11.40 -21.55 5.20
CA LYS A 406 10.93 -22.28 4.00
C LYS A 406 10.92 -23.80 4.21
N ASP A 407 10.78 -24.24 5.45
CA ASP A 407 10.69 -25.64 5.82
C ASP A 407 9.25 -26.02 6.18
N ALA A 408 8.77 -27.12 5.60
CA ALA A 408 7.40 -27.57 5.79
C ALA A 408 7.13 -28.05 7.22
N SER A 409 8.09 -28.75 7.86
CA SER A 409 7.96 -29.19 9.25
C SER A 409 7.88 -28.01 10.22
N THR A 410 8.80 -27.06 10.10
CA THR A 410 8.86 -25.86 10.95
C THR A 410 7.62 -24.99 10.74
N PHE A 411 7.13 -24.89 9.50
CA PHE A 411 5.90 -24.17 9.19
C PHE A 411 4.66 -24.78 9.85
N VAL A 412 4.49 -26.11 9.76
CA VAL A 412 3.38 -26.82 10.42
C VAL A 412 3.49 -26.71 11.95
N GLN A 413 4.69 -26.78 12.51
CA GLN A 413 4.94 -26.57 13.94
C GLN A 413 4.50 -25.17 14.41
N ASN A 414 4.80 -24.14 13.63
CA ASN A 414 4.53 -22.76 14.02
C ASN A 414 3.05 -22.38 13.85
N VAL A 415 2.43 -22.81 12.75
CA VAL A 415 1.12 -22.32 12.30
C VAL A 415 -0.01 -23.35 12.51
N GLY A 416 0.32 -24.62 12.71
CA GLY A 416 -0.64 -25.72 12.81
C GLY A 416 -1.03 -26.29 11.44
N TYR A 417 -1.34 -27.58 11.41
CA TYR A 417 -1.59 -28.31 10.16
C TYR A 417 -2.82 -27.78 9.40
N GLY A 418 -3.89 -27.41 10.12
CA GLY A 418 -5.11 -26.88 9.52
C GLY A 418 -4.88 -25.64 8.66
N PHE A 419 -4.04 -24.70 9.13
CA PHE A 419 -3.70 -23.49 8.39
C PHE A 419 -2.61 -23.71 7.32
N ALA A 420 -1.71 -24.66 7.54
CA ALA A 420 -0.57 -24.92 6.64
C ALA A 420 -0.94 -25.77 5.41
N SER A 421 -1.81 -26.77 5.58
CA SER A 421 -2.14 -27.79 4.56
C SER A 421 -2.58 -27.20 3.22
N GLY A 422 -3.49 -26.22 3.23
CA GLY A 422 -3.99 -25.58 2.02
C GLY A 422 -2.91 -24.86 1.22
N PHE A 423 -1.95 -24.23 1.90
CA PHE A 423 -0.84 -23.55 1.23
C PHE A 423 0.17 -24.55 0.67
N LEU A 424 0.54 -25.57 1.44
CA LEU A 424 1.51 -26.60 1.03
C LEU A 424 1.00 -27.40 -0.18
N ALA A 425 -0.27 -27.80 -0.16
CA ALA A 425 -0.92 -28.47 -1.30
C ALA A 425 -0.93 -27.57 -2.54
N SER A 426 -1.28 -26.29 -2.39
CA SER A 426 -1.31 -25.34 -3.53
C SER A 426 0.06 -25.07 -4.16
N ASN A 427 1.15 -25.23 -3.40
CA ASN A 427 2.51 -25.02 -3.87
C ASN A 427 3.26 -26.33 -4.19
N ASN A 428 2.56 -27.48 -4.21
CA ASN A 428 3.14 -28.81 -4.44
C ASN A 428 4.31 -29.16 -3.51
N ILE A 429 4.27 -28.69 -2.26
CA ILE A 429 5.28 -29.01 -1.25
C ILE A 429 4.84 -30.28 -0.54
N THR A 430 5.54 -31.39 -0.82
CA THR A 430 5.28 -32.68 -0.17
C THR A 430 5.65 -32.63 1.29
N MET A 431 4.69 -33.00 2.13
CA MET A 431 4.92 -33.19 3.56
C MET A 431 5.67 -34.49 3.79
N PRO A 432 6.73 -34.49 4.62
CA PRO A 432 7.26 -35.73 5.16
C PRO A 432 6.18 -36.35 6.07
N GLU A 433 5.76 -37.60 5.81
CA GLU A 433 4.83 -38.33 6.70
C GLU A 433 5.34 -38.37 8.15
N ASN A 434 6.66 -38.43 8.30
CA ASN A 434 7.34 -38.43 9.59
C ASN A 434 7.36 -37.05 10.29
N ALA A 435 6.91 -35.96 9.66
CA ALA A 435 6.94 -34.64 10.28
C ALA A 435 5.93 -34.51 11.43
N ILE A 436 4.80 -35.21 11.37
CA ILE A 436 3.81 -35.24 12.47
C ILE A 436 4.35 -36.08 13.64
N GLU A 437 5.00 -37.21 13.33
CA GLU A 437 5.55 -38.14 14.32
C GLU A 437 6.84 -37.65 14.97
N ALA A 438 7.78 -37.10 14.19
CA ALA A 438 9.00 -36.46 14.68
C ALA A 438 8.69 -35.23 15.55
N HIS A 439 7.57 -34.57 15.26
CA HIS A 439 7.09 -33.43 16.05
C HIS A 439 6.46 -33.87 17.37
N ALA A 440 5.67 -34.94 17.38
CA ALA A 440 5.18 -35.55 18.61
C ALA A 440 6.33 -35.99 19.54
N THR A 441 7.44 -36.48 18.98
CA THR A 441 8.64 -36.85 19.74
C THR A 441 9.44 -35.65 20.26
N ALA A 442 9.69 -34.62 19.44
CA ALA A 442 10.39 -33.40 19.89
C ALA A 442 9.60 -32.57 20.91
N GLN A 443 8.26 -32.61 20.85
CA GLN A 443 7.37 -32.02 21.85
C GLN A 443 7.28 -32.84 23.14
N ALA A 444 7.35 -34.18 23.03
CA ALA A 444 7.42 -35.07 24.19
C ALA A 444 8.68 -34.81 25.04
N GLU A 445 9.82 -34.46 24.42
CA GLU A 445 11.04 -34.07 25.13
C GLU A 445 10.91 -32.74 25.91
N LYS A 446 10.00 -31.85 25.49
CA LYS A 446 9.70 -30.57 26.16
C LYS A 446 8.47 -30.64 27.08
N GLY A 447 7.74 -31.76 27.09
CA GLY A 447 6.56 -31.99 27.94
C GLY A 447 5.31 -31.18 27.58
N ILE A 448 5.23 -30.57 26.39
CA ILE A 448 4.07 -29.77 25.95
C ILE A 448 3.49 -30.39 24.69
N PHE A 449 2.43 -31.17 24.83
CA PHE A 449 1.71 -31.76 23.70
C PHE A 449 0.76 -30.73 23.07
N VAL A 450 0.78 -30.61 21.75
CA VAL A 450 -0.08 -29.70 20.98
C VAL A 450 -1.01 -30.50 20.08
N ASN A 451 -2.29 -30.15 20.05
CA ASN A 451 -3.26 -30.72 19.14
C ASN A 451 -2.94 -30.30 17.69
N PRO A 452 -2.71 -31.24 16.77
CA PRO A 452 -2.33 -30.93 15.39
C PRO A 452 -3.44 -30.22 14.60
N ILE A 453 -4.71 -30.37 15.00
CA ILE A 453 -5.88 -29.80 14.33
C ILE A 453 -6.12 -28.36 14.79
N THR A 454 -6.21 -28.14 16.11
CA THR A 454 -6.55 -26.82 16.69
C THR A 454 -5.31 -25.95 16.94
N GLY A 455 -4.12 -26.55 17.00
CA GLY A 455 -2.90 -25.90 17.43
C GLY A 455 -2.87 -25.53 18.92
N GLN A 456 -3.88 -25.95 19.69
CA GLN A 456 -3.99 -25.71 21.13
C GLN A 456 -3.14 -26.71 21.90
N ARG A 457 -2.61 -26.32 23.06
CA ARG A 457 -1.93 -27.25 23.96
C ARG A 457 -2.95 -28.18 24.64
N LEU A 458 -2.65 -29.47 24.66
CA LEU A 458 -3.55 -30.49 25.22
C LEU A 458 -3.83 -30.30 26.72
N ASP A 459 -2.91 -29.69 27.47
CA ASP A 459 -3.10 -29.39 28.89
C ASP A 459 -4.13 -28.28 29.17
N LYS A 460 -4.47 -27.50 28.14
CA LYS A 460 -5.41 -26.38 28.20
C LYS A 460 -6.70 -26.63 27.44
N GLU A 461 -6.81 -27.76 26.75
CA GLU A 461 -8.07 -28.15 26.13
C GLU A 461 -9.10 -28.43 27.22
N GLU A 462 -10.30 -27.86 27.05
CA GLU A 462 -11.42 -28.22 27.91
C GLU A 462 -11.72 -29.68 27.66
N SER A 463 -11.55 -30.52 28.69
CA SER A 463 -12.06 -31.87 28.65
C SER A 463 -13.58 -31.76 28.58
N VAL A 464 -14.13 -32.02 27.39
CA VAL A 464 -15.57 -32.18 27.24
C VAL A 464 -15.92 -33.42 28.04
N GLN A 465 -16.31 -33.23 29.31
CA GLN A 465 -17.05 -34.23 30.07
C GLN A 465 -18.46 -34.27 29.47
N SER A 466 -18.55 -34.79 28.24
CA SER A 466 -19.81 -35.29 27.75
C SER A 466 -20.21 -36.43 28.67
N GLU A 467 -21.46 -36.43 29.13
CA GLU A 467 -22.01 -37.61 29.80
C GLU A 467 -21.70 -38.84 28.93
N PRO A 468 -21.24 -39.96 29.53
CA PRO A 468 -20.95 -41.15 28.75
C PRO A 468 -22.21 -41.54 27.99
N MET A 469 -22.14 -41.43 26.65
CA MET A 469 -23.27 -41.70 25.75
C MET A 469 -23.89 -43.04 26.10
N THR A 470 -25.23 -43.08 26.10
CA THR A 470 -25.97 -44.33 26.29
C THR A 470 -25.68 -45.30 25.13
N GLN A 471 -25.93 -46.59 25.34
CA GLN A 471 -25.64 -47.61 24.32
C GLN A 471 -26.38 -47.36 23.00
N ALA A 472 -27.64 -46.89 23.08
CA ALA A 472 -28.43 -46.52 21.91
C ALA A 472 -27.87 -45.30 21.17
N GLU A 473 -27.35 -44.29 21.88
CA GLU A 473 -26.70 -43.13 21.27
C GLU A 473 -25.37 -43.52 20.60
N LYS A 474 -24.61 -44.46 21.19
CA LYS A 474 -23.39 -45.00 20.57
C LYS A 474 -23.68 -45.72 19.26
N GLU A 475 -24.73 -46.53 19.22
CA GLU A 475 -25.15 -47.22 18.00
C GLU A 475 -25.58 -46.22 16.92
N GLN A 476 -26.33 -45.18 17.29
CA GLN A 476 -26.75 -44.15 16.35
C GLN A 476 -25.59 -43.28 15.84
N GLU A 477 -24.62 -42.94 16.68
CA GLU A 477 -23.39 -42.23 16.28
C GLU A 477 -22.53 -43.12 15.36
N ALA A 478 -22.46 -44.43 15.63
CA ALA A 478 -21.74 -45.40 14.82
C ALA A 478 -22.38 -45.56 13.43
N GLU A 479 -23.71 -45.61 13.33
CA GLU A 479 -24.42 -45.60 12.05
C GLU A 479 -24.15 -44.31 11.26
N ARG A 480 -24.20 -43.14 11.92
CA ARG A 480 -23.86 -41.85 11.29
C ARG A 480 -22.43 -41.85 10.74
N LEU A 481 -21.47 -42.34 11.53
CA LEU A 481 -20.07 -42.44 11.10
C LEU A 481 -19.92 -43.39 9.92
N PHE A 482 -20.59 -44.55 9.95
CA PHE A 482 -20.59 -45.51 8.85
C PHE A 482 -21.04 -44.87 7.52
N VAL A 483 -22.16 -44.15 7.54
CA VAL A 483 -22.67 -43.43 6.36
C VAL A 483 -21.70 -42.34 5.92
N LEU A 484 -21.04 -41.65 6.85
CA LEU A 484 -20.02 -40.64 6.51
C LEU A 484 -18.83 -41.24 5.78
N PHE A 485 -18.32 -42.37 6.27
CA PHE A 485 -17.20 -43.09 5.64
C PHE A 485 -17.57 -43.62 4.25
N GLU A 486 -18.77 -44.16 4.06
CA GLU A 486 -19.23 -44.59 2.73
C GLU A 486 -19.35 -43.41 1.75
N ARG A 487 -19.89 -42.27 2.20
CA ARG A 487 -19.96 -41.06 1.36
C ARG A 487 -18.58 -40.53 1.00
N LEU A 488 -17.63 -40.57 1.94
CA LEU A 488 -16.26 -40.12 1.71
C LEU A 488 -15.52 -41.06 0.74
N LYS A 489 -15.72 -42.37 0.87
CA LYS A 489 -15.24 -43.39 -0.10
C LYS A 489 -15.84 -43.15 -1.49
N ALA A 490 -17.13 -42.82 -1.57
CA ALA A 490 -17.83 -42.52 -2.83
C ALA A 490 -17.32 -41.23 -3.51
N THR A 491 -16.83 -40.24 -2.75
CA THR A 491 -16.23 -39.02 -3.34
C THR A 491 -14.86 -39.24 -3.99
N GLY A 492 -14.19 -40.37 -3.75
CA GLY A 492 -12.96 -40.77 -4.45
C GLY A 492 -11.71 -39.92 -4.17
N VAL A 493 -11.77 -39.00 -3.20
CA VAL A 493 -10.68 -38.07 -2.86
C VAL A 493 -9.63 -38.70 -1.93
N MET A 494 -10.00 -39.73 -1.15
CA MET A 494 -9.09 -40.51 -0.29
C MET A 494 -9.58 -41.97 -0.21
N ASP A 495 -8.67 -42.95 -0.29
CA ASP A 495 -8.97 -44.37 -0.08
C ASP A 495 -8.86 -44.69 1.42
N VAL A 496 -9.91 -44.39 2.17
CA VAL A 496 -9.97 -44.62 3.62
C VAL A 496 -10.68 -45.95 3.89
N GLN A 497 -9.98 -46.93 4.45
CA GLN A 497 -10.59 -48.18 4.89
C GLN A 497 -11.56 -47.91 6.04
N ASN A 498 -12.81 -48.33 5.87
CA ASN A 498 -13.82 -48.20 6.92
C ASN A 498 -13.39 -49.07 8.12
N PRO A 499 -13.25 -48.51 9.33
CA PRO A 499 -12.83 -49.25 10.52
C PRO A 499 -13.78 -50.40 10.86
N VAL A 500 -15.06 -50.31 10.50
CA VAL A 500 -16.04 -51.41 10.65
C VAL A 500 -15.71 -52.54 9.67
N GLU A 501 -15.37 -52.22 8.42
CA GLU A 501 -14.97 -53.19 7.39
C GLU A 501 -13.63 -53.89 7.77
N ALA A 502 -12.70 -53.14 8.37
CA ALA A 502 -11.46 -53.68 8.93
C ALA A 502 -11.69 -54.57 10.17
N ALA A 503 -12.62 -54.21 11.05
CA ALA A 503 -13.03 -55.02 12.20
C ALA A 503 -13.74 -56.32 11.77
N TYR A 504 -14.56 -56.25 10.71
CA TYR A 504 -15.21 -57.41 10.10
C TYR A 504 -14.19 -58.35 9.46
N ARG A 505 -13.21 -57.81 8.71
CA ARG A 505 -12.11 -58.60 8.13
C ARG A 505 -11.16 -59.21 9.15
N SER A 506 -10.98 -58.57 10.30
CA SER A 506 -10.13 -59.08 11.39
C SER A 506 -10.85 -60.06 12.32
N GLY A 507 -12.11 -60.39 12.04
CA GLY A 507 -12.88 -61.40 12.79
C GLY A 507 -13.26 -60.96 14.21
N ARG A 508 -13.34 -59.65 14.46
CA ARG A 508 -13.57 -59.07 15.79
C ARG A 508 -15.04 -58.71 16.07
N ILE A 509 -15.93 -59.04 15.15
CA ILE A 509 -17.38 -58.80 15.20
C ILE A 509 -18.05 -60.17 15.12
N GLU A 510 -18.87 -60.51 16.12
CA GLU A 510 -19.68 -61.72 16.17
C GLU A 510 -21.15 -61.27 16.06
N GLU A 511 -21.88 -61.76 15.06
CA GLU A 511 -23.31 -61.44 14.89
C GLU A 511 -24.10 -62.17 15.99
N LEU A 512 -24.82 -61.41 16.82
CA LEU A 512 -25.75 -62.00 17.78
C LEU A 512 -26.96 -62.58 17.02
N PRO A 513 -27.46 -63.77 17.41
CA PRO A 513 -28.66 -64.34 16.81
C PRO A 513 -29.87 -63.43 17.06
N ASP A 514 -30.70 -63.30 16.02
CA ASP A 514 -31.93 -62.51 16.02
C ASP A 514 -32.93 -63.11 17.02
N ASP A 515 -33.12 -62.50 18.20
CA ASP A 515 -34.17 -62.87 19.13
C ASP A 515 -35.52 -62.42 18.54
N SER A 516 -36.08 -63.30 17.71
CA SER A 516 -37.45 -63.23 17.20
C SER A 516 -38.26 -64.39 17.76
N ASP A 517 -39.02 -64.12 18.82
CA ASP A 517 -40.22 -64.86 19.23
C ASP A 517 -41.41 -63.90 19.34
#